data_AF-A0A3D0I7K3-F1
#
_entry.id   AF-A0A3D0I7K3-F1
#
_cell.length_a   1.000
_cell.length_b   1.000
_cell.length_c   1.000
_cell.angle_alpha   90.00
_cell.angle_beta   90.00
_cell.angle_gamma   90.00
#
_symmetry.space_group_name_H-M   'P 1'
#
loop_
_entity.id
_entity.type
_entity.pdbx_description
1 polymer ?
#
loop_
_entity_poly.entity_id
_entity_poly.type
_entity_poly.pdbx_seq_one_letter_code
_entity_poly.pdbx_strand_id
1 'polypeptide(L)' 'EFARLGEITPQMRRVAEREPHLTPEMVRDEVAAGRMVIPANKIHLGYRLDPMCIGRASRTKVNANMGASPLASSSDEEV' A
#
# COMPACT_ATOMS: atom_id res chain seq x y z
N GLU A 1 10.58 -1.92 10.10
CA GLU A 1 10.91 -1.46 11.48
C GLU A 1 9.70 -1.46 12.41
N PHE A 2 8.77 -0.49 12.37
CA PHE A 2 7.64 -0.39 13.33
C PHE A 2 6.89 -1.72 13.60
N ALA A 3 6.56 -2.48 12.55
CA ALA A 3 5.89 -3.77 12.70
C ALA A 3 6.69 -4.78 13.55
N ARG A 4 8.02 -4.83 13.35
CA ARG A 4 8.91 -5.72 14.11
C ARG A 4 9.10 -5.26 15.56
N LEU A 5 8.85 -3.98 15.83
CA LEU A 5 8.81 -3.41 17.18
C LEU A 5 7.45 -3.64 17.87
N GLY A 6 6.50 -4.31 17.21
CA GLY A 6 5.16 -4.57 17.75
C GLY A 6 4.18 -3.40 17.57
N GLU A 7 4.60 -2.30 16.96
CA GLU A 7 3.79 -1.09 16.78
C GLU A 7 2.82 -1.21 15.60
N ILE A 8 1.57 -0.82 15.84
CA ILE A 8 0.53 -0.72 14.79
C ILE A 8 0.44 0.72 14.32
N THR A 9 0.92 0.97 13.10
CA THR A 9 0.92 2.32 12.53
C THR A 9 -0.46 2.72 11.97
N PRO A 10 -0.74 4.02 11.75
CA PRO A 10 -1.97 4.45 11.09
C PRO A 10 -2.18 3.80 9.71
N GLN A 11 -1.10 3.54 8.97
CA GLN A 11 -1.18 2.86 7.68
C GLN A 11 -1.63 1.40 7.82
N MET A 12 -1.21 0.69 8.87
CA MET A 12 -1.68 -0.68 9.13
C MET A 12 -3.16 -0.71 9.50
N ARG A 13 -3.63 0.25 10.33
CA ARG A 13 -5.06 0.40 10.65
C ARG A 13 -5.88 0.66 9.40
N ARG A 14 -5.42 1.59 8.56
CA ARG A 14 -6.09 1.93 7.30
C ARG A 14 -6.15 0.75 6.34
N VAL A 15 -5.10 -0.06 6.26
CA VAL A 15 -5.12 -1.32 5.50
C VAL A 15 -6.17 -2.29 6.03
N ALA A 16 -6.28 -2.47 7.35
CA ALA A 16 -7.28 -3.34 7.96
C ALA A 16 -8.72 -2.86 7.68
N GLU A 17 -8.96 -1.55 7.66
CA GLU A 17 -10.27 -0.99 7.23
C GLU A 17 -10.62 -1.34 5.78
N ARG A 18 -9.61 -1.37 4.89
CA ARG A 18 -9.78 -1.73 3.47
C ARG A 18 -9.92 -3.24 3.25
N GLU A 19 -9.37 -4.04 4.15
CA GLU A 19 -9.36 -5.50 4.13
C GLU A 19 -10.10 -6.03 5.36
N PRO A 20 -11.44 -5.96 5.41
CA PRO A 20 -12.22 -6.20 6.62
C PRO A 20 -12.09 -7.62 7.19
N HIS A 21 -11.49 -8.55 6.44
CA HIS A 21 -11.16 -9.90 6.90
C HIS A 21 -9.81 -9.99 7.64
N LEU A 22 -9.07 -8.89 7.76
CA LEU A 22 -7.80 -8.79 8.49
C LEU A 22 -7.92 -7.76 9.64
N THR A 23 -7.40 -8.09 10.81
CA THR A 23 -7.26 -7.12 11.90
C THR A 23 -5.96 -6.31 11.76
N PRO A 24 -5.83 -5.13 12.41
CA PRO A 24 -4.58 -4.38 12.43
C PRO A 24 -3.38 -5.18 12.96
N GLU A 25 -3.59 -6.08 13.91
CA GLU A 25 -2.58 -6.99 14.46
C GLU A 25 -2.13 -8.01 13.42
N MET A 26 -3.08 -8.62 12.68
CA MET A 26 -2.75 -9.54 11.58
C MET A 26 -1.95 -8.83 10.49
N VAL A 27 -2.33 -7.60 10.14
CA VAL A 27 -1.58 -6.77 9.17
C VAL A 27 -0.17 -6.49 9.67
N ARG A 28 -0.02 -6.09 10.95
CA ARG A 28 1.30 -5.89 11.57
C ARG A 28 2.15 -7.16 11.50
N ASP A 29 1.59 -8.31 11.85
CA ASP A 29 2.32 -9.58 11.90
C ASP A 29 2.79 -10.04 10.52
N GLU A 30 1.96 -9.87 9.49
CA GLU A 30 2.34 -10.14 8.09
C GLU A 30 3.46 -9.19 7.60
N VAL A 31 3.40 -7.90 7.99
CA VAL A 31 4.44 -6.92 7.66
C VAL A 31 5.74 -7.21 8.42
N ALA A 32 5.65 -7.55 9.71
CA ALA A 32 6.81 -7.90 10.54
C ALA A 32 7.54 -9.14 10.00
N ALA A 33 6.76 -10.14 9.55
CA ALA A 33 7.26 -11.37 8.93
C ALA A 33 7.75 -11.18 7.48
N GLY A 34 7.59 -10.00 6.88
CA GLY A 34 8.01 -9.72 5.51
C GLY A 34 7.16 -10.40 4.43
N ARG A 35 5.96 -10.88 4.77
CA ARG A 35 5.01 -11.52 3.83
C ARG A 35 4.01 -10.53 3.24
N MET A 36 3.93 -9.34 3.82
CA MET A 36 3.13 -8.21 3.34
C MET A 36 3.96 -6.93 3.34
N VAL A 37 3.70 -6.08 2.35
CA VAL A 37 4.29 -4.73 2.27
C VAL A 37 3.18 -3.68 2.17
N ILE A 38 3.44 -2.50 2.71
CA ILE A 38 2.57 -1.32 2.59
C ILE A 38 3.39 -0.21 1.92
N PRO A 39 3.26 0.00 0.59
CA PRO A 39 3.96 1.06 -0.11
C PRO A 39 3.40 2.43 0.31
N ALA A 40 4.03 3.03 1.32
CA ALA A 40 3.58 4.29 1.93
C ALA A 40 4.77 5.23 2.16
N ASN A 41 5.35 5.73 1.06
CA ASN A 41 6.39 6.76 1.14
C ASN A 41 5.85 8.00 1.88
N LYS A 42 6.61 8.51 2.85
CA LYS A 42 6.23 9.67 3.70
C LYS A 42 5.86 10.92 2.90
N ILE A 43 6.55 11.18 1.79
CA ILE A 43 6.26 12.31 0.91
C ILE A 43 4.91 12.10 0.20
N HIS A 44 4.68 10.90 -0.34
CA HIS A 44 3.44 10.59 -1.06
C HIS A 44 2.22 10.55 -0.11
N LEU A 45 2.40 10.15 1.15
CA LEU A 45 1.35 10.27 2.17
C LEU A 45 0.87 11.72 2.35
N GLY A 46 1.76 12.70 2.19
CA GLY A 46 1.40 14.13 2.20
C GLY A 46 0.47 14.54 1.04
N TYR A 47 0.49 13.81 -0.07
CA TYR A 47 -0.36 14.04 -1.24
C TYR A 47 -1.66 13.21 -1.24
N ARG A 48 -2.16 12.81 -0.06
CA ARG A 48 -3.42 12.06 0.11
C ARG A 48 -3.39 10.64 -0.48
N LEU A 49 -2.23 9.99 -0.52
CA LEU A 49 -2.15 8.56 -0.77
C LEU A 49 -3.04 7.81 0.23
N ASP A 50 -3.97 6.99 -0.27
CA ASP A 50 -4.75 6.06 0.56
C ASP A 50 -3.97 4.74 0.70
N PRO A 51 -3.41 4.43 1.89
CA PRO A 51 -2.57 3.25 2.09
C PRO A 51 -3.28 1.95 1.72
N MET A 52 -2.56 1.09 0.99
CA MET A 52 -2.97 -0.27 0.66
C MET A 52 -1.82 -1.25 0.93
N CYS A 53 -2.13 -2.53 1.03
CA CYS A 53 -1.10 -3.57 1.20
C CYS A 53 -0.99 -4.48 -0.03
N ILE A 54 0.15 -5.14 -0.14
CA ILE A 54 0.41 -6.22 -1.09
C ILE A 54 0.95 -7.40 -0.29
N GLY A 55 0.27 -8.54 -0.34
CA GLY A 55 0.68 -9.74 0.36
C GLY A 55 -0.34 -10.87 0.21
N ARG A 56 0.09 -12.12 0.46
CA ARG A 56 -0.73 -13.31 0.22
C ARG A 56 -2.01 -13.37 1.07
N ALA A 57 -2.00 -12.75 2.26
CA ALA A 57 -3.17 -12.68 3.15
C ALA A 57 -4.21 -11.61 2.74
N SER A 58 -3.83 -10.69 1.85
CA SER A 58 -4.71 -9.63 1.33
C SER A 58 -5.43 -10.06 0.06
N ARG A 59 -6.45 -9.32 -0.39
CA ARG A 59 -7.03 -9.54 -1.73
C ARG A 59 -5.98 -9.27 -2.80
N THR A 60 -5.98 -10.07 -3.87
CA THR A 60 -5.08 -9.86 -5.02
C THR A 60 -5.16 -8.42 -5.53
N LYS A 61 -3.99 -7.80 -5.72
CA LYS A 61 -3.85 -6.44 -6.25
C LYS A 61 -3.51 -6.49 -7.73
N VAL A 62 -3.94 -5.48 -8.47
CA VAL A 62 -3.62 -5.28 -9.88
C VAL A 62 -2.85 -3.97 -10.00
N ASN A 63 -1.85 -3.94 -10.88
CA ASN A 63 -1.08 -2.76 -11.20
C ASN A 63 -1.33 -2.39 -12.67
N ALA A 64 -1.55 -1.11 -12.93
CA ALA A 64 -1.63 -0.55 -14.28
C ALA A 64 -0.40 0.32 -14.52
N ASN A 65 0.29 0.10 -15.63
CA ASN A 65 1.40 0.96 -16.05
C ASN A 65 0.85 2.05 -16.96
N MET A 66 1.12 3.31 -16.64
CA MET A 66 0.86 4.48 -17.48
C MET A 66 2.18 5.19 -17.70
N GLY A 67 2.34 5.87 -18.83
CA GLY A 67 3.56 6.59 -19.14
C GLY A 67 3.64 7.06 -20.58
N ALA A 68 4.10 8.31 -20.70
CA ALA A 68 4.37 8.96 -21.95
C ALA A 68 5.51 8.30 -22.75
N SER A 69 5.34 8.14 -24.06
CA SER A 69 6.41 7.73 -24.98
C SER A 69 6.74 8.87 -25.96
N PRO A 70 7.98 8.95 -26.48
CA PRO A 70 8.36 9.97 -27.47
C PRO A 70 7.51 9.97 -28.76
N LEU A 71 6.77 8.88 -29.00
CA LEU A 71 5.99 8.65 -30.21
C LEU A 71 4.48 8.81 -29.98
N ALA A 72 4.02 8.76 -28.72
CA ALA A 72 2.61 8.87 -28.36
C ALA A 72 2.48 9.15 -26.86
N SER A 73 1.89 10.31 -26.55
CA SER A 73 1.17 10.69 -25.32
C SER A 73 1.17 12.22 -25.19
N SER A 74 0.07 12.81 -24.72
CA SER A 74 0.04 14.19 -24.21
C SER A 74 -0.11 14.21 -22.69
N SER A 75 0.26 15.32 -22.04
CA SER A 75 0.12 15.47 -20.58
C SER A 75 -1.32 15.24 -20.09
N ASP A 76 -2.32 15.55 -20.91
CA ASP A 76 -3.75 15.38 -20.59
C ASP A 76 -4.21 13.91 -20.65
N GLU A 77 -3.50 13.03 -21.35
CA GLU A 77 -3.83 11.60 -21.45
C GLU A 77 -3.26 10.77 -20.27
N GLU A 78 -2.38 11.36 -19.46
CA GLU A 78 -1.57 10.69 -18.44
C GLU A 78 -2.00 11.02 -16.98
N VAL A 79 -3.09 11.79 -16.78
CA VAL A 79 -3.52 12.31 -15.46
C VAL A 79 -4.95 11.88 -15.11
#